data_AF-A0A0T6UL10-F1
#
_entry.id   AF-A0A0T6UL10-F1
#
_cell.length_a   1.000
_cell.length_b   1.000
_cell.length_c   1.000
_cell.angle_alpha   90.00
_cell.angle_beta   90.00
_cell.angle_gamma   90.00
#
_symmetry.space_group_name_H-M   'P 1'
#
loop_
_entity.id
_entity.type
_entity.pdbx_description
1 polymer ?
#
loop_
_entity_poly.entity_id
_entity_poly.type
_entity_poly.pdbx_seq_one_letter_code
_entity_poly.pdbx_strand_id
1 'polypeptide(L)'
;MNREAESAYKAQSAKARKAGIASFIGTTIEWYDFYIYGFAAALVFGKVFFPSDIDPGIATLLAFLTLWSGFIARPLGGLIFGHLGDKIGRKTTLVITLIMMGVATTGIGLLPTYESIGYWAPILLVILRIIQGIAVGGEWGGAVLIASEQAPKGKGILYSAFAQQGSPTGNLLATLVFFGLSSIPLPDFVAWGWRIPFLLSAALVVIGMVIRLKLEETEDMKRLIKEKKTVKMPVVEVLRNHWKLVLIGALVLPAIHVTYFKTTFAVSWATKSLGYSQDTFLSIIIIALIVQFISQPIGAWLTSKIDMRKAVLIMLVPELIFMPLMFFAIETKVYWIAAAGMALATIPHAMFYGAVGGILARAFPTRIRYTGLSLAYQLCSLLIGGGTPVLAQWILNSTGEIFWVAIAAGSYAIISLICTLLLLQKTGHQASELSTAEQADAQDIAGVSLADSDATSVHSSQPRLA
;
A
#
# COMPACT_ATOMS: atom_id res chain seq x y z
N MET A 1 -15.93 7.49 35.37
CA MET A 1 -16.28 7.85 33.98
C MET A 1 -17.81 7.85 33.90
N ASN A 2 -18.45 8.98 33.59
CA ASN A 2 -19.92 9.10 33.68
C ASN A 2 -20.61 8.31 32.53
N ARG A 3 -21.84 7.82 32.74
CA ARG A 3 -22.56 6.95 31.77
C ARG A 3 -22.66 7.54 30.35
N GLU A 4 -22.75 8.86 30.24
CA GLU A 4 -22.75 9.58 28.96
C GLU A 4 -21.39 9.53 28.24
N ALA A 5 -20.28 9.64 28.98
CA ALA A 5 -18.94 9.49 28.42
C ALA A 5 -18.68 8.05 27.96
N GLU A 6 -19.22 7.06 28.68
CA GLU A 6 -19.16 5.66 28.28
C GLU A 6 -20.02 5.35 27.03
N SER A 7 -21.21 5.95 26.95
CA SER A 7 -22.10 5.90 25.78
C SER A 7 -21.44 6.53 24.54
N ALA A 8 -20.89 7.74 24.68
CA ALA A 8 -20.18 8.43 23.60
C ALA A 8 -18.94 7.65 23.13
N TYR A 9 -18.17 7.07 24.05
CA TYR A 9 -17.03 6.21 23.73
C TYR A 9 -17.45 4.94 22.97
N LYS A 10 -18.54 4.28 23.38
CA LYS A 10 -19.08 3.10 22.69
C LYS A 10 -19.57 3.44 21.28
N ALA A 11 -20.26 4.57 21.11
CA ALA A 11 -20.71 5.04 19.80
C ALA A 11 -19.53 5.37 18.86
N GLN A 12 -18.50 6.05 19.36
CA GLN A 12 -17.28 6.36 18.61
C GLN A 12 -16.52 5.08 18.19
N SER A 13 -16.38 4.12 19.11
CA SER A 13 -15.74 2.83 18.85
C SER A 13 -16.50 2.01 17.79
N ALA A 14 -17.83 2.00 17.84
CA ALA A 14 -18.66 1.32 16.84
C ALA A 14 -18.50 1.95 15.44
N LYS A 15 -18.45 3.29 15.36
CA LYS A 15 -18.21 4.02 14.11
C LYS A 15 -16.82 3.71 13.54
N ALA A 16 -15.78 3.77 14.38
CA ALA A 16 -14.40 3.47 13.99
C ALA A 16 -14.23 2.02 13.51
N ARG A 17 -14.90 1.05 14.15
CA ARG A 17 -14.89 -0.36 13.70
C ARG A 17 -15.55 -0.52 12.34
N LYS A 18 -16.71 0.11 12.11
CA LYS A 18 -17.41 0.07 10.82
C LYS A 18 -16.56 0.67 9.70
N ALA A 19 -15.92 1.80 9.97
CA ALA A 19 -14.99 2.44 9.03
C ALA A 19 -13.77 1.56 8.75
N GLY A 20 -13.15 0.96 9.79
CA GLY A 20 -12.02 0.05 9.64
C GLY A 20 -12.33 -1.18 8.79
N ILE A 21 -13.50 -1.80 8.96
CA ILE A 21 -13.94 -2.94 8.13
C ILE A 21 -14.18 -2.50 6.68
N ALA A 22 -14.81 -1.35 6.45
CA ALA A 22 -15.01 -0.84 5.10
C ALA A 22 -13.69 -0.55 4.39
N SER A 23 -12.73 0.06 5.08
CA SER A 23 -11.37 0.28 4.57
C SER A 23 -10.66 -1.04 4.28
N PHE A 24 -10.74 -2.01 5.20
CA PHE A 24 -10.16 -3.35 5.01
C PHE A 24 -10.66 -4.01 3.72
N ILE A 25 -11.98 -4.07 3.50
CA ILE A 25 -12.57 -4.70 2.31
C ILE A 25 -12.18 -3.93 1.03
N GLY A 26 -12.24 -2.60 1.06
CA GLY A 26 -11.86 -1.76 -0.08
C GLY A 26 -10.40 -2.02 -0.49
N THR A 27 -9.49 -2.02 0.49
CA THR A 27 -8.08 -2.29 0.28
C THR A 27 -7.84 -3.74 -0.17
N THR A 28 -8.62 -4.72 0.28
CA THR A 28 -8.53 -6.11 -0.21
C THR A 28 -8.81 -6.21 -1.71
N ILE A 29 -9.84 -5.54 -2.20
CA ILE A 29 -10.19 -5.54 -3.63
C ILE A 29 -9.09 -4.86 -4.45
N GLU A 30 -8.62 -3.70 -3.98
CA GLU A 30 -7.53 -2.95 -4.61
C GLU A 30 -6.25 -3.81 -4.75
N TRP A 31 -5.86 -4.49 -3.66
CA TRP A 31 -4.66 -5.33 -3.67
C TRP A 31 -4.85 -6.62 -4.45
N TYR A 32 -6.05 -7.21 -4.47
CA TYR A 32 -6.32 -8.35 -5.34
C TYR A 32 -5.97 -8.04 -6.80
N ASP A 33 -6.55 -6.96 -7.35
CA ASP A 33 -6.32 -6.48 -8.72
C ASP A 33 -4.84 -6.19 -8.99
N PHE A 34 -4.15 -5.66 -7.99
CA PHE A 34 -2.73 -5.36 -8.11
C PHE A 34 -1.86 -6.62 -8.15
N TYR A 35 -2.11 -7.58 -7.25
CA TYR A 35 -1.33 -8.81 -7.15
C TYR A 35 -1.62 -9.78 -8.30
N ILE A 36 -2.85 -9.88 -8.81
CA ILE A 36 -3.11 -10.74 -9.98
C ILE A 36 -2.28 -10.33 -11.20
N TYR A 37 -2.05 -9.02 -11.38
CA TYR A 37 -1.14 -8.53 -12.43
C TYR A 37 0.29 -8.98 -12.16
N GLY A 38 0.78 -8.83 -10.92
CA GLY A 38 2.13 -9.26 -10.53
C GLY A 38 2.37 -10.75 -10.79
N PHE A 39 1.41 -11.59 -10.39
CA PHE A 39 1.46 -13.03 -10.67
C PHE A 39 1.41 -13.33 -12.17
N ALA A 40 0.52 -12.68 -12.94
CA ALA A 40 0.47 -12.87 -14.38
C ALA A 40 1.77 -12.42 -15.07
N ALA A 41 2.36 -11.30 -14.64
CA ALA A 41 3.65 -10.83 -15.13
C ALA A 41 4.77 -11.83 -14.85
N ALA A 42 4.78 -12.41 -13.64
CA ALA A 42 5.74 -13.42 -13.23
C ALA A 42 5.56 -14.75 -13.96
N LEU A 43 4.32 -15.20 -14.19
CA LEU A 43 4.03 -16.56 -14.64
C LEU A 43 3.84 -16.68 -16.15
N VAL A 44 3.25 -15.69 -16.83
CA VAL A 44 2.68 -15.91 -18.17
C VAL A 44 2.81 -14.75 -19.17
N PHE A 45 2.81 -13.48 -18.75
CA PHE A 45 2.79 -12.35 -19.70
C PHE A 45 3.99 -12.30 -20.64
N GLY A 46 5.15 -12.79 -20.20
CA GLY A 46 6.33 -12.94 -21.06
C GLY A 46 6.04 -13.76 -22.33
N LYS A 47 5.14 -14.76 -22.26
CA LYS A 47 4.77 -15.61 -23.40
C LYS A 47 3.55 -15.09 -24.17
N VAL A 48 2.68 -14.31 -23.52
CA VAL A 48 1.39 -13.89 -24.07
C VAL A 48 1.49 -12.58 -24.85
N PHE A 49 2.31 -11.64 -24.35
CA PHE A 49 2.34 -10.26 -24.82
C PHE A 49 3.64 -9.87 -25.51
N PHE A 50 4.62 -10.77 -25.57
CA PHE A 50 5.92 -10.49 -26.20
C PHE A 50 6.23 -11.54 -27.28
N PRO A 51 7.11 -11.21 -28.24
CA PRO A 51 7.54 -12.14 -29.28
C PRO A 51 8.11 -13.44 -28.69
N SER A 52 7.92 -14.56 -29.37
CA SER A 52 8.42 -15.87 -28.90
C SER A 52 9.90 -16.11 -29.18
N ASP A 53 10.52 -15.28 -30.02
CA ASP A 53 11.92 -15.36 -30.46
C ASP A 53 12.91 -14.61 -29.57
N ILE A 54 12.44 -13.84 -28.58
CA ILE A 54 13.32 -13.16 -27.62
C ILE A 54 13.68 -14.08 -26.44
N ASP A 55 14.82 -13.81 -25.82
CA ASP A 55 15.28 -14.51 -24.63
C ASP A 55 14.20 -14.51 -23.51
N PRO A 56 13.91 -15.65 -22.85
CA PRO A 56 12.88 -15.75 -21.80
C PRO A 56 13.13 -14.84 -20.58
N GLY A 57 14.40 -14.58 -20.25
CA GLY A 57 14.79 -13.64 -19.20
C GLY A 57 14.47 -12.20 -19.59
N ILE A 58 14.68 -11.83 -20.85
CA ILE A 58 14.27 -10.53 -21.41
C ILE A 58 12.75 -10.41 -21.44
N ALA A 59 12.01 -11.42 -21.91
CA ALA A 59 10.54 -11.40 -21.91
C ALA A 59 9.96 -11.22 -20.50
N THR A 60 10.58 -11.84 -19.49
CA THR A 60 10.21 -11.66 -18.08
C THR A 60 10.51 -10.24 -17.59
N LEU A 61 11.67 -9.69 -17.95
CA LEU A 61 12.03 -8.32 -17.61
C LEU A 61 11.04 -7.32 -18.23
N LEU A 62 10.67 -7.50 -19.51
CA LEU A 62 9.66 -6.68 -20.18
C LEU A 62 8.29 -6.79 -19.49
N ALA A 63 7.86 -7.99 -19.09
CA ALA A 63 6.63 -8.16 -18.31
C ALA A 63 6.68 -7.39 -16.98
N PHE A 64 7.81 -7.39 -16.26
CA PHE A 64 7.99 -6.59 -15.06
C PHE A 64 8.04 -5.08 -15.33
N LEU A 65 8.57 -4.64 -16.47
CA LEU A 65 8.49 -3.23 -16.89
C LEU A 65 7.04 -2.80 -17.11
N THR A 66 6.19 -3.67 -17.68
CA THR A 66 4.75 -3.36 -17.78
C THR A 66 4.11 -3.21 -16.40
N LEU A 67 4.46 -4.06 -15.43
CA LEU A 67 4.01 -3.91 -14.04
C LEU A 67 4.47 -2.56 -13.46
N TRP A 68 5.73 -2.20 -13.69
CA TRP A 68 6.33 -0.94 -13.21
C TRP A 68 5.65 0.30 -13.77
N SER A 69 5.19 0.26 -15.04
CA SER A 69 4.46 1.39 -15.66
C SER A 69 3.24 1.85 -14.85
N GLY A 70 2.53 0.93 -14.20
CA GLY A 70 1.41 1.25 -13.32
C GLY A 70 1.85 2.00 -12.06
N PHE A 71 3.02 1.68 -11.50
CA PHE A 71 3.56 2.43 -10.37
C PHE A 71 4.04 3.83 -10.76
N ILE A 72 4.62 3.98 -11.94
CA ILE A 72 5.05 5.28 -12.48
C ILE A 72 3.86 6.24 -12.60
N ALA A 73 2.68 5.71 -12.90
CA ALA A 73 1.46 6.50 -13.06
C ALA A 73 0.77 6.89 -11.72
N ARG A 74 1.14 6.27 -10.59
CA ARG A 74 0.49 6.51 -9.29
C ARG A 74 0.61 7.95 -8.77
N PRO A 75 1.78 8.63 -8.81
CA PRO A 75 1.86 10.03 -8.38
C PRO A 75 0.90 10.94 -9.15
N LEU A 76 0.74 10.72 -10.46
CA LEU A 76 -0.21 11.46 -11.29
C LEU A 76 -1.65 11.22 -10.83
N GLY A 77 -1.99 9.97 -10.52
CA GLY A 77 -3.27 9.60 -9.91
C GLY A 77 -3.57 10.32 -8.61
N GLY A 78 -2.61 10.37 -7.70
CA GLY A 78 -2.74 11.09 -6.43
C GLY A 78 -2.99 12.59 -6.61
N LEU A 79 -2.35 13.22 -7.61
CA LEU A 79 -2.58 14.62 -7.95
C LEU A 79 -3.98 14.86 -8.51
N ILE A 80 -4.41 14.05 -9.48
CA ILE A 80 -5.71 14.17 -10.15
C ILE A 80 -6.84 13.91 -9.15
N PHE A 81 -6.83 12.75 -8.51
CA PHE A 81 -7.92 12.32 -7.64
C PHE A 81 -7.88 12.96 -6.26
N GLY A 82 -6.71 13.42 -5.78
CA GLY A 82 -6.64 14.29 -4.60
C GLY A 82 -7.36 15.61 -4.85
N HIS A 83 -7.05 16.30 -5.96
CA HIS A 83 -7.74 17.53 -6.34
C HIS A 83 -9.24 17.32 -6.59
N LEU A 84 -9.59 16.23 -7.28
CA LEU A 84 -10.98 15.89 -7.55
C LEU A 84 -11.76 15.60 -6.26
N GLY A 85 -11.17 14.85 -5.33
CA GLY A 85 -11.74 14.57 -4.02
C GLY A 85 -12.06 15.82 -3.22
N ASP A 86 -11.18 16.82 -3.27
CA ASP A 86 -11.39 18.09 -2.59
C ASP A 86 -12.44 18.98 -3.28
N LYS A 87 -12.67 18.80 -4.59
CA LYS A 87 -13.58 19.62 -5.41
C LYS A 87 -15.01 19.06 -5.50
N ILE A 88 -15.16 17.76 -5.73
CA ILE A 88 -16.46 17.11 -5.99
C ILE A 88 -16.86 16.06 -4.93
N GLY A 89 -16.08 15.93 -3.86
CA GLY A 89 -16.34 15.01 -2.75
C GLY A 89 -15.51 13.73 -2.82
N ARG A 90 -15.06 13.27 -1.65
CA ARG A 90 -14.19 12.08 -1.51
C ARG A 90 -14.93 10.80 -1.86
N LYS A 91 -16.23 10.70 -1.55
CA LYS A 91 -17.06 9.56 -1.95
C LYS A 91 -17.09 9.40 -3.46
N THR A 92 -17.38 10.47 -4.19
CA THR A 92 -17.51 10.47 -5.65
C THR A 92 -16.20 10.05 -6.30
N THR A 93 -15.09 10.62 -5.84
CA THR A 93 -13.75 10.26 -6.31
C THR A 93 -13.43 8.79 -6.07
N LEU A 94 -13.72 8.23 -4.89
CA LEU A 94 -13.50 6.81 -4.61
C LEU A 94 -14.35 5.90 -5.50
N VAL A 95 -15.57 6.30 -5.87
CA VAL A 95 -16.37 5.51 -6.81
C VAL A 95 -15.74 5.54 -8.21
N ILE A 96 -15.29 6.71 -8.67
CA ILE A 96 -14.64 6.86 -9.98
C ILE A 96 -13.36 6.01 -10.06
N THR A 97 -12.49 6.07 -9.05
CA THR A 97 -11.23 5.31 -9.03
C THR A 97 -11.48 3.82 -9.02
N LEU A 98 -12.45 3.33 -8.23
CA LEU A 98 -12.81 1.91 -8.20
C LEU A 98 -13.31 1.41 -9.57
N ILE A 99 -14.18 2.18 -10.23
CA ILE A 99 -14.70 1.82 -11.57
C ILE A 99 -13.57 1.84 -12.59
N MET A 100 -12.75 2.90 -12.60
CA MET A 100 -11.63 3.05 -13.52
C MET A 100 -10.65 1.89 -13.39
N MET A 101 -10.30 1.52 -12.16
CA MET A 101 -9.45 0.37 -11.87
C MET A 101 -10.07 -0.92 -12.36
N GLY A 102 -11.33 -1.21 -11.99
CA GLY A 102 -12.02 -2.43 -12.36
C GLY A 102 -12.23 -2.62 -13.86
N VAL A 103 -12.58 -1.55 -14.57
CA VAL A 103 -12.71 -1.54 -16.04
C VAL A 103 -11.36 -1.83 -16.68
N ALA A 104 -10.29 -1.22 -16.19
CA ALA A 104 -8.95 -1.48 -16.72
C ALA A 104 -8.48 -2.92 -16.40
N THR A 105 -8.74 -3.43 -15.20
CA THR A 105 -8.44 -4.83 -14.82
C THR A 105 -9.18 -5.81 -15.73
N THR A 106 -10.49 -5.62 -15.90
CA THR A 106 -11.31 -6.45 -16.79
C THR A 106 -10.84 -6.35 -18.23
N GLY A 107 -10.50 -5.14 -18.68
CA GLY A 107 -9.95 -4.88 -20.01
C GLY A 107 -8.67 -5.66 -20.30
N ILE A 108 -7.78 -5.82 -19.30
CA ILE A 108 -6.56 -6.64 -19.42
C ILE A 108 -6.94 -8.11 -19.69
N GLY A 109 -7.96 -8.63 -18.99
CA GLY A 109 -8.49 -9.97 -19.21
C GLY A 109 -9.08 -10.18 -20.61
N LEU A 110 -9.43 -9.11 -21.32
CA LEU A 110 -10.00 -9.14 -22.68
C LEU A 110 -8.98 -8.82 -23.79
N LEU A 111 -7.73 -8.46 -23.44
CA LEU A 111 -6.75 -8.07 -24.45
C LEU A 111 -6.38 -9.23 -25.38
N PRO A 112 -6.34 -9.03 -26.71
CA PRO A 112 -5.79 -10.03 -27.63
C PRO A 112 -4.27 -10.23 -27.38
N THR A 113 -3.75 -11.38 -27.79
CA THR A 113 -2.34 -11.77 -27.57
C THR A 113 -1.41 -11.15 -28.61
N TYR A 114 -0.09 -11.26 -28.38
CA TYR A 114 0.93 -10.82 -29.35
C TYR A 114 0.76 -11.52 -30.70
N GLU A 115 0.43 -12.81 -30.71
CA GLU A 115 0.19 -13.56 -31.96
C GLU A 115 -0.98 -12.98 -32.78
N SER A 116 -1.96 -12.35 -32.12
CA SER A 116 -3.15 -11.80 -32.79
C SER A 116 -2.94 -10.39 -33.35
N ILE A 117 -2.27 -9.51 -32.59
CA ILE A 117 -2.17 -8.08 -32.94
C ILE A 117 -0.75 -7.49 -32.84
N GLY A 118 0.27 -8.34 -32.66
CA GLY A 118 1.67 -7.94 -32.57
C GLY A 118 1.95 -6.98 -31.43
N TYR A 119 2.80 -5.97 -31.70
CA TYR A 119 3.24 -4.98 -30.71
C TYR A 119 2.11 -4.14 -30.09
N TRP A 120 0.92 -4.12 -30.68
CA TRP A 120 -0.23 -3.46 -30.07
C TRP A 120 -0.69 -4.16 -28.78
N ALA A 121 -0.47 -5.48 -28.63
CA ALA A 121 -0.84 -6.21 -27.42
C ALA A 121 -0.13 -5.68 -26.16
N PRO A 122 1.22 -5.58 -26.11
CA PRO A 122 1.92 -5.01 -24.97
C PRO A 122 1.69 -3.50 -24.82
N ILE A 123 1.46 -2.75 -25.91
CA ILE A 123 1.13 -1.31 -25.82
C ILE A 123 -0.20 -1.10 -25.11
N LEU A 124 -1.25 -1.82 -25.50
CA LEU A 124 -2.56 -1.74 -24.86
C LEU A 124 -2.50 -2.23 -23.41
N LEU A 125 -1.72 -3.28 -23.12
CA LEU A 125 -1.46 -3.73 -21.76
C LEU A 125 -0.87 -2.61 -20.90
N VAL A 126 0.14 -1.89 -21.40
CA VAL A 126 0.76 -0.76 -20.70
C VAL A 126 -0.23 0.40 -20.53
N ILE A 127 -1.05 0.71 -21.53
CA ILE A 127 -2.07 1.77 -21.42
C ILE A 127 -3.07 1.45 -20.30
N LEU A 128 -3.63 0.23 -20.29
CA LEU A 128 -4.54 -0.20 -19.23
C LEU A 128 -3.84 -0.19 -17.86
N ARG A 129 -2.55 -0.56 -17.83
CA ARG A 129 -1.78 -0.57 -16.59
C ARG A 129 -1.50 0.83 -16.05
N ILE A 130 -1.26 1.80 -16.92
CA ILE A 130 -1.16 3.22 -16.56
C ILE A 130 -2.50 3.71 -16.00
N ILE A 131 -3.63 3.38 -16.64
CA ILE A 131 -4.97 3.75 -16.14
C ILE A 131 -5.21 3.20 -14.73
N GLN A 132 -4.90 1.91 -14.49
CA GLN A 132 -4.98 1.33 -13.14
C GLN A 132 -4.06 2.06 -12.15
N GLY A 133 -2.84 2.39 -12.57
CA GLY A 133 -1.88 3.13 -11.76
C GLY A 133 -2.40 4.50 -11.30
N ILE A 134 -3.02 5.24 -12.22
CA ILE A 134 -3.66 6.54 -11.92
C ILE A 134 -4.81 6.33 -10.92
N ALA A 135 -5.64 5.30 -11.09
CA ALA A 135 -6.75 5.02 -10.17
C ALA A 135 -6.30 4.78 -8.71
N VAL A 136 -5.21 4.04 -8.52
CA VAL A 136 -4.67 3.66 -7.20
C VAL A 136 -3.94 4.80 -6.47
N GLY A 137 -3.44 5.79 -7.22
CA GLY A 137 -2.51 6.81 -6.74
C GLY A 137 -2.92 7.64 -5.50
N GLY A 138 -4.21 7.71 -5.19
CA GLY A 138 -4.73 8.51 -4.06
C GLY A 138 -5.30 7.71 -2.88
N GLU A 139 -5.37 6.37 -2.96
CA GLU A 139 -6.23 5.59 -2.05
C GLU A 139 -5.57 5.27 -0.70
N TRP A 140 -4.28 4.90 -0.69
CA TRP A 140 -3.60 4.43 0.52
C TRP A 140 -3.53 5.48 1.63
N GLY A 141 -3.09 6.71 1.31
CA GLY A 141 -2.98 7.79 2.29
C GLY A 141 -4.32 8.18 2.92
N GLY A 142 -5.41 8.07 2.15
CA GLY A 142 -6.76 8.33 2.65
C GLY A 142 -7.28 7.23 3.57
N ALA A 143 -7.07 5.97 3.20
CA ALA A 143 -7.51 4.83 4.00
C ALA A 143 -6.81 4.80 5.38
N VAL A 144 -5.50 5.05 5.40
CA VAL A 144 -4.70 5.12 6.65
C VAL A 144 -5.21 6.24 7.56
N LEU A 145 -5.45 7.44 7.02
CA LEU A 145 -5.87 8.59 7.82
C LEU A 145 -7.29 8.45 8.32
N ILE A 146 -8.23 8.00 7.49
CA ILE A 146 -9.62 7.74 7.93
C ILE A 146 -9.64 6.78 9.11
N ALA A 147 -8.81 5.72 9.07
CA ALA A 147 -8.73 4.76 10.15
C ALA A 147 -8.05 5.36 11.39
N SER A 148 -6.95 6.11 11.24
CA SER A 148 -6.21 6.66 12.38
C SER A 148 -6.89 7.85 13.06
N GLU A 149 -7.56 8.73 12.31
CA GLU A 149 -8.19 9.95 12.84
C GLU A 149 -9.50 9.67 13.57
N GLN A 150 -10.22 8.61 13.16
CA GLN A 150 -11.42 8.15 13.86
C GLN A 150 -11.09 7.29 15.10
N ALA A 151 -9.81 6.97 15.31
CA ALA A 151 -9.37 6.12 16.41
C ALA A 151 -9.55 6.82 17.77
N PRO A 152 -9.81 6.06 18.84
CA PRO A 152 -9.69 6.58 20.20
C PRO A 152 -8.28 7.14 20.46
N LYS A 153 -8.17 8.14 21.34
CA LYS A 153 -6.90 8.78 21.70
C LYS A 153 -5.81 7.72 22.02
N GLY A 154 -4.64 7.89 21.43
CA GLY A 154 -3.49 6.98 21.59
C GLY A 154 -3.58 5.64 20.83
N LYS A 155 -4.65 5.40 20.04
CA LYS A 155 -4.83 4.15 19.28
C LYS A 155 -4.71 4.32 17.76
N GLY A 156 -4.25 5.47 17.28
CA GLY A 156 -4.15 5.78 15.85
C GLY A 156 -3.33 4.74 15.06
N ILE A 157 -2.20 4.28 15.63
CA ILE A 157 -1.35 3.24 15.00
C ILE A 157 -2.11 1.92 14.87
N LEU A 158 -2.77 1.46 15.94
CA LEU A 158 -3.53 0.21 15.93
C LEU A 158 -4.69 0.25 14.92
N TYR A 159 -5.40 1.37 14.82
CA TYR A 159 -6.52 1.49 13.88
C TYR A 159 -6.04 1.63 12.44
N SER A 160 -4.90 2.29 12.20
CA SER A 160 -4.30 2.36 10.86
C SER A 160 -3.98 0.97 10.28
N ALA A 161 -3.71 -0.02 11.13
CA ALA A 161 -3.44 -1.40 10.72
C ALA A 161 -4.62 -2.08 10.02
N PHE A 162 -5.87 -1.67 10.27
CA PHE A 162 -7.04 -2.25 9.59
C PHE A 162 -7.00 -2.04 8.08
N ALA A 163 -6.64 -0.83 7.64
CA ALA A 163 -6.45 -0.55 6.22
C ALA A 163 -5.31 -1.39 5.63
N GLN A 164 -4.21 -1.55 6.38
CA GLN A 164 -3.05 -2.30 5.91
C GLN A 164 -3.32 -3.80 5.80
N GLN A 165 -4.20 -4.34 6.65
CA GLN A 165 -4.59 -5.75 6.65
C GLN A 165 -5.29 -6.18 5.34
N GLY A 166 -5.84 -5.22 4.57
CA GLY A 166 -6.44 -5.52 3.27
C GLY A 166 -5.43 -6.12 2.29
N SER A 167 -4.15 -5.71 2.36
CA SER A 167 -3.11 -6.16 1.44
C SER A 167 -2.79 -7.67 1.51
N PRO A 168 -2.46 -8.28 2.66
CA PRO A 168 -2.25 -9.73 2.73
C PRO A 168 -3.49 -10.53 2.32
N THR A 169 -4.68 -10.00 2.61
CA THR A 169 -5.94 -10.65 2.22
C THR A 169 -6.14 -10.64 0.71
N GLY A 170 -5.92 -9.49 0.06
CA GLY A 170 -6.01 -9.37 -1.40
C GLY A 170 -4.97 -10.24 -2.11
N ASN A 171 -3.75 -10.28 -1.57
CA ASN A 171 -2.69 -11.17 -2.07
C ASN A 171 -3.07 -12.65 -1.93
N LEU A 172 -3.64 -13.04 -0.78
CA LEU A 172 -4.04 -14.42 -0.54
C LEU A 172 -5.15 -14.84 -1.51
N LEU A 173 -6.14 -13.99 -1.76
CA LEU A 173 -7.17 -14.24 -2.76
C LEU A 173 -6.58 -14.37 -4.17
N ALA A 174 -5.67 -13.47 -4.57
CA ALA A 174 -5.00 -13.55 -5.86
C ALA A 174 -4.21 -14.87 -6.00
N THR A 175 -3.43 -15.21 -4.98
CA THR A 175 -2.63 -16.44 -4.93
C THR A 175 -3.50 -17.69 -5.01
N LEU A 176 -4.63 -17.73 -4.30
CA LEU A 176 -5.58 -18.84 -4.33
C LEU A 176 -6.22 -19.02 -5.71
N VAL A 177 -6.55 -17.93 -6.41
CA VAL A 177 -7.06 -18.01 -7.77
C VAL A 177 -5.99 -18.60 -8.70
N PHE A 178 -4.75 -18.11 -8.68
CA PHE A 178 -3.67 -18.68 -9.48
C PHE A 178 -3.35 -20.13 -9.11
N PHE A 179 -3.45 -20.50 -7.82
CA PHE A 179 -3.27 -21.87 -7.35
C PHE A 179 -4.39 -22.80 -7.84
N GLY A 180 -5.64 -22.33 -7.90
CA GLY A 180 -6.72 -23.11 -8.53
C GLY A 180 -6.47 -23.33 -10.03
N LEU A 181 -5.95 -22.31 -10.70
CA LEU A 181 -5.65 -22.33 -12.14
C LEU A 181 -4.38 -23.12 -12.48
N SER A 182 -3.48 -23.41 -11.53
CA SER A 182 -2.25 -24.15 -11.82
C SER A 182 -2.49 -25.63 -12.17
N SER A 183 -3.71 -26.12 -12.00
CA SER A 183 -4.14 -27.44 -12.48
C SER A 183 -4.37 -27.48 -14.00
N ILE A 184 -4.53 -26.32 -14.64
CA ILE A 184 -4.72 -26.20 -16.09
C ILE A 184 -3.37 -26.45 -16.79
N PRO A 185 -3.31 -27.31 -17.83
CA PRO A 185 -2.10 -27.51 -18.61
C PRO A 185 -1.54 -26.19 -19.17
N LEU A 186 -0.21 -26.06 -19.23
CA LEU A 186 0.45 -24.83 -19.64
C LEU A 186 -0.03 -24.25 -20.99
N PRO A 187 -0.27 -25.05 -22.05
CA PRO A 187 -0.80 -24.51 -23.32
C PRO A 187 -2.15 -23.82 -23.16
N ASP A 188 -3.08 -24.43 -22.42
CA ASP A 188 -4.41 -23.88 -22.15
C ASP A 188 -4.35 -22.66 -21.22
N PHE A 189 -3.45 -22.72 -20.23
CA PHE A 189 -3.23 -21.59 -19.34
C PHE A 189 -2.72 -20.36 -20.09
N VAL A 190 -1.79 -20.52 -21.03
CA VAL A 190 -1.27 -19.45 -21.90
C VAL A 190 -2.32 -18.98 -22.91
N ALA A 191 -3.14 -19.88 -23.44
CA ALA A 191 -4.18 -19.54 -24.42
C ALA A 191 -5.30 -18.69 -23.81
N TRP A 192 -5.82 -19.09 -22.65
CA TRP A 192 -7.00 -18.43 -22.06
C TRP A 192 -7.03 -18.43 -20.53
N GLY A 193 -6.42 -19.40 -19.84
CA GLY A 193 -6.53 -19.54 -18.39
C GLY A 193 -6.06 -18.30 -17.61
N TRP A 194 -5.02 -17.61 -18.09
CA TRP A 194 -4.52 -16.38 -17.49
C TRP A 194 -5.53 -15.23 -17.44
N ARG A 195 -6.61 -15.27 -18.24
CA ARG A 195 -7.65 -14.23 -18.29
C ARG A 195 -8.58 -14.28 -17.09
N ILE A 196 -8.78 -15.47 -16.51
CA ILE A 196 -9.77 -15.70 -15.44
C ILE A 196 -9.58 -14.76 -14.24
N PRO A 197 -8.38 -14.59 -13.65
CA PRO A 197 -8.20 -13.70 -12.49
C PRO A 197 -8.63 -12.25 -12.78
N PHE A 198 -8.37 -11.77 -14.00
CA PHE A 198 -8.73 -10.43 -14.43
C PHE A 198 -10.23 -10.25 -14.64
N LEU A 199 -10.92 -11.27 -15.15
CA LEU A 199 -12.38 -11.24 -15.32
C LEU A 199 -13.12 -11.40 -14.00
N LEU A 200 -12.58 -12.17 -13.05
CA LEU A 200 -13.12 -12.28 -11.68
C LEU A 200 -13.09 -10.94 -10.93
N SER A 201 -12.14 -10.05 -11.25
CA SER A 201 -12.11 -8.68 -10.72
C SER A 201 -13.42 -7.92 -10.98
N ALA A 202 -14.09 -8.13 -12.13
CA ALA A 202 -15.36 -7.47 -12.42
C ALA A 202 -16.41 -7.73 -11.32
N ALA A 203 -16.47 -8.95 -10.79
CA ALA A 203 -17.37 -9.29 -9.68
C ALA A 203 -16.94 -8.60 -8.37
N LEU A 204 -15.65 -8.53 -8.08
CA LEU A 204 -15.12 -7.84 -6.90
C LEU A 204 -15.36 -6.33 -6.96
N VAL A 205 -15.29 -5.73 -8.14
CA VAL A 205 -15.59 -4.31 -8.38
C VAL A 205 -17.06 -4.01 -8.11
N VAL A 206 -17.98 -4.91 -8.52
CA VAL A 206 -19.41 -4.78 -8.19
C VAL A 206 -19.61 -4.83 -6.67
N ILE A 207 -18.98 -5.77 -5.98
CA ILE A 207 -19.04 -5.87 -4.51
C ILE A 207 -18.49 -4.59 -3.87
N GLY A 208 -17.32 -4.13 -4.31
CA GLY A 208 -16.70 -2.89 -3.84
C GLY A 208 -17.58 -1.67 -4.09
N MET A 209 -18.27 -1.62 -5.22
CA MET A 209 -19.19 -0.53 -5.56
C MET A 209 -20.39 -0.51 -4.62
N VAL A 210 -21.01 -1.66 -4.34
CA VAL A 210 -22.12 -1.75 -3.38
C VAL A 210 -21.69 -1.24 -2.00
N ILE A 211 -20.46 -1.56 -1.58
CA ILE A 211 -19.91 -1.08 -0.30
C ILE A 211 -19.66 0.43 -0.36
N ARG A 212 -19.02 0.94 -1.41
CA ARG A 212 -18.68 2.37 -1.56
C ARG A 212 -19.92 3.25 -1.73
N LEU A 213 -20.98 2.76 -2.39
CA LEU A 213 -22.25 3.49 -2.52
C LEU A 213 -22.96 3.68 -1.17
N LYS A 214 -22.77 2.75 -0.23
CA LYS A 214 -23.31 2.81 1.14
C LYS A 214 -22.46 3.67 2.09
N LEU A 215 -21.30 4.16 1.66
CA LEU A 215 -20.53 5.13 2.45
C LEU A 215 -21.20 6.51 2.36
N GLU A 216 -21.34 7.16 3.50
CA GLU A 216 -21.79 8.55 3.59
C GLU A 216 -20.57 9.48 3.58
N GLU A 217 -20.71 10.63 2.92
CA GLU A 217 -19.71 11.69 2.97
C GLU A 217 -19.58 12.23 4.41
N THR A 218 -18.38 12.63 4.84
CA THR A 218 -18.18 13.15 6.20
C THR A 218 -18.89 14.49 6.39
N GLU A 219 -19.39 14.76 7.60
CA GLU A 219 -20.10 16.00 7.92
C GLU A 219 -19.25 17.25 7.67
N ASP A 220 -17.94 17.17 7.90
CA ASP A 220 -16.99 18.25 7.61
C ASP A 220 -16.85 18.51 6.10
N MET A 221 -16.81 17.45 5.28
CA MET A 221 -16.74 17.59 3.82
C MET A 221 -18.05 18.14 3.25
N LYS A 222 -19.20 17.72 3.79
CA LYS A 222 -20.51 18.30 3.44
C LYS A 222 -20.54 19.82 3.71
N ARG A 223 -19.97 20.26 4.83
CA ARG A 223 -19.85 21.70 5.17
C ARG A 223 -18.90 22.44 4.22
N LEU A 224 -17.73 21.89 3.93
CA LEU A 224 -16.74 22.51 3.02
C LEU A 224 -17.27 22.70 1.59
N ILE A 225 -17.96 21.69 1.05
CA ILE A 225 -18.61 21.77 -0.26
C ILE A 225 -19.68 22.87 -0.27
N LYS A 226 -20.49 22.95 0.80
CA LYS A 226 -21.54 23.97 0.95
C LYS A 226 -20.96 25.38 1.09
N GLU A 227 -19.82 25.53 1.76
CA GLU A 227 -19.16 26.82 1.99
C GLU A 227 -18.26 27.29 0.83
N LYS A 228 -18.08 26.48 -0.24
CA LYS A 228 -17.14 26.73 -1.35
C LYS A 228 -15.71 27.06 -0.91
N LYS A 229 -15.31 26.66 0.29
CA LYS A 229 -13.95 26.84 0.82
C LYS A 229 -13.11 25.63 0.42
N THR A 230 -12.63 25.62 -0.81
CA THR A 230 -11.63 24.62 -1.25
C THR A 230 -10.23 25.11 -0.88
N VAL A 231 -9.44 24.25 -0.23
CA VAL A 231 -8.06 24.56 0.19
C VAL A 231 -7.17 24.83 -1.03
N LYS A 232 -6.38 25.91 -0.99
CA LYS A 232 -5.42 26.25 -2.05
C LYS A 232 -4.19 25.33 -1.99
N MET A 233 -4.07 24.42 -2.96
CA MET A 233 -2.85 23.68 -3.38
C MET A 233 -1.87 23.22 -2.28
N PRO A 234 -2.27 22.30 -1.37
CA PRO A 234 -1.40 21.75 -0.32
C PRO A 234 -0.17 20.99 -0.87
N VAL A 235 -0.22 20.48 -2.10
CA VAL A 235 0.92 19.82 -2.78
C VAL A 235 2.11 20.75 -2.91
N VAL A 236 1.87 22.02 -3.27
CA VAL A 236 2.94 23.00 -3.48
C VAL A 236 3.61 23.36 -2.16
N GLU A 237 2.84 23.49 -1.07
CA GLU A 237 3.39 23.71 0.26
C GLU A 237 4.27 22.54 0.72
N VAL A 238 3.84 21.30 0.48
CA VAL A 238 4.63 20.10 0.82
C VAL A 238 5.93 20.05 0.03
N LEU A 239 5.87 20.24 -1.29
CA LEU A 239 7.05 20.19 -2.15
C LEU A 239 8.04 21.32 -1.86
N ARG A 240 7.57 22.50 -1.45
CA ARG A 240 8.42 23.66 -1.16
C ARG A 240 9.01 23.62 0.24
N ASN A 241 8.19 23.31 1.25
CA ASN A 241 8.54 23.51 2.66
C ASN A 241 8.84 22.19 3.41
N HIS A 242 8.36 21.04 2.92
CA HIS A 242 8.42 19.76 3.63
C HIS A 242 9.02 18.61 2.79
N TRP A 243 9.65 18.90 1.65
CA TRP A 243 10.20 17.91 0.73
C TRP A 243 11.19 16.94 1.40
N LYS A 244 12.05 17.44 2.31
CA LYS A 244 13.00 16.60 3.05
C LYS A 244 12.29 15.57 3.94
N LEU A 245 11.14 15.93 4.50
CA LEU A 245 10.33 15.02 5.32
C LEU A 245 9.63 13.99 4.44
N VAL A 246 9.15 14.38 3.25
CA VAL A 246 8.60 13.46 2.25
C VAL A 246 9.65 12.43 1.81
N LEU A 247 10.90 12.86 1.57
CA LEU A 247 11.99 11.94 1.25
C LEU A 247 12.27 10.94 2.37
N ILE A 248 12.40 11.41 3.61
CA ILE A 248 12.62 10.51 4.76
C ILE A 248 11.45 9.55 4.87
N GLY A 249 10.21 10.03 4.74
CA GLY A 249 9.02 9.20 4.75
C GLY A 249 8.99 8.16 3.61
N ALA A 250 9.45 8.52 2.42
CA ALA A 250 9.59 7.58 1.30
C ALA A 250 10.63 6.50 1.61
N LEU A 251 11.78 6.89 2.18
CA LEU A 251 12.86 5.97 2.53
C LEU A 251 12.60 5.12 3.79
N VAL A 252 11.52 5.38 4.52
CA VAL A 252 11.01 4.51 5.59
C VAL A 252 10.28 3.28 5.03
N LEU A 253 9.72 3.39 3.83
CA LEU A 253 8.85 2.38 3.22
C LEU A 253 9.52 1.25 2.41
N PRO A 254 10.82 1.23 2.05
CA PRO A 254 11.38 0.13 1.27
C PRO A 254 11.14 -1.26 1.88
N ALA A 255 11.16 -1.38 3.21
CA ALA A 255 10.95 -2.64 3.92
C ALA A 255 9.55 -3.23 3.69
N ILE A 256 8.53 -2.42 3.39
CA ILE A 256 7.19 -2.97 3.07
C ILE A 256 7.10 -3.43 1.61
N HIS A 257 7.95 -2.89 0.75
CA HIS A 257 8.01 -3.25 -0.67
C HIS A 257 8.84 -4.50 -0.95
N VAL A 258 9.53 -5.06 0.06
CA VAL A 258 10.19 -6.38 -0.06
C VAL A 258 9.21 -7.50 -0.44
N THR A 259 7.90 -7.28 -0.23
CA THR A 259 6.85 -8.20 -0.68
C THR A 259 6.93 -8.50 -2.19
N TYR A 260 7.41 -7.57 -3.01
CA TYR A 260 7.53 -7.77 -4.47
C TYR A 260 8.71 -8.66 -4.86
N PHE A 261 9.75 -8.76 -4.01
CA PHE A 261 10.76 -9.81 -4.16
C PHE A 261 10.12 -11.19 -4.03
N LYS A 262 9.12 -11.35 -3.16
CA LYS A 262 8.48 -12.64 -2.85
C LYS A 262 7.39 -13.00 -3.85
N THR A 263 6.47 -12.07 -4.07
CA THR A 263 5.19 -12.32 -4.76
C THR A 263 5.27 -12.12 -6.26
N THR A 264 6.38 -11.57 -6.77
CA THR A 264 6.58 -11.33 -8.21
C THR A 264 7.90 -11.92 -8.67
N PHE A 265 9.02 -11.45 -8.15
CA PHE A 265 10.33 -11.95 -8.58
C PHE A 265 10.56 -13.42 -8.20
N ALA A 266 10.41 -13.80 -6.93
CA ALA A 266 10.69 -15.15 -6.48
C ALA A 266 9.74 -16.17 -7.11
N VAL A 267 8.48 -15.79 -7.40
CA VAL A 267 7.55 -16.62 -8.20
C VAL A 267 8.14 -16.93 -9.57
N SER A 268 8.58 -15.89 -10.29
CA SER A 268 9.18 -16.04 -11.62
C SER A 268 10.46 -16.86 -11.56
N TRP A 269 11.37 -16.52 -10.65
CA TRP A 269 12.66 -17.21 -10.48
C TRP A 269 12.49 -18.68 -10.07
N ALA A 270 11.65 -18.98 -9.08
CA ALA A 270 11.44 -20.33 -8.61
C ALA A 270 10.82 -21.23 -9.70
N THR A 271 9.83 -20.71 -10.43
CA THR A 271 9.10 -21.50 -11.44
C THR A 271 9.82 -21.58 -12.79
N LYS A 272 10.59 -20.57 -13.19
CA LYS A 272 11.28 -20.53 -14.49
C LYS A 272 12.74 -20.96 -14.43
N SER A 273 13.45 -20.67 -13.34
CA SER A 273 14.89 -20.94 -13.22
C SER A 273 15.19 -22.13 -12.32
N LEU A 274 14.52 -22.26 -11.16
CA LEU A 274 14.77 -23.37 -10.23
C LEU A 274 13.99 -24.65 -10.55
N GLY A 275 12.93 -24.56 -11.35
CA GLY A 275 12.11 -25.71 -11.76
C GLY A 275 11.04 -26.14 -10.74
N TYR A 276 10.64 -25.25 -9.83
CA TYR A 276 9.44 -25.49 -9.02
C TYR A 276 8.20 -25.56 -9.92
N SER A 277 7.29 -26.49 -9.62
CA SER A 277 5.94 -26.43 -10.19
C SER A 277 5.19 -25.22 -9.62
N GLN A 278 4.27 -24.66 -10.41
CA GLN A 278 3.53 -23.44 -10.03
C GLN A 278 2.70 -23.66 -8.75
N ASP A 279 2.01 -24.80 -8.66
CA ASP A 279 1.21 -25.18 -7.49
C ASP A 279 2.06 -25.26 -6.22
N THR A 280 3.21 -25.94 -6.28
CA THR A 280 4.13 -26.10 -5.14
C THR A 280 4.63 -24.75 -4.62
N PHE A 281 5.02 -23.84 -5.52
CA PHE A 281 5.55 -22.55 -5.08
C PHE A 281 4.44 -21.60 -4.60
N LEU A 282 3.25 -21.64 -5.22
CA LEU A 282 2.11 -20.87 -4.76
C LEU A 282 1.60 -21.35 -3.39
N SER A 283 1.68 -22.65 -3.06
CA SER A 283 1.32 -23.13 -1.72
C SER A 283 2.30 -22.66 -0.64
N ILE A 284 3.60 -22.54 -0.96
CA ILE A 284 4.60 -21.89 -0.09
C ILE A 284 4.21 -20.44 0.20
N ILE A 285 3.78 -19.70 -0.84
CA ILE A 285 3.32 -18.32 -0.69
C ILE A 285 2.06 -18.24 0.15
N ILE A 286 1.09 -19.14 -0.04
CA ILE A 286 -0.14 -19.20 0.78
C ILE A 286 0.21 -19.31 2.27
N ILE A 287 1.13 -20.22 2.64
CA ILE A 287 1.59 -20.36 4.03
C ILE A 287 2.17 -19.04 4.55
N ALA A 288 3.04 -18.40 3.77
CA ALA A 288 3.65 -17.13 4.13
C ALA A 288 2.64 -15.98 4.26
N LEU A 289 1.61 -15.94 3.42
CA LEU A 289 0.55 -14.93 3.48
C LEU A 289 -0.38 -15.12 4.68
N ILE A 290 -0.63 -16.36 5.11
CA ILE A 290 -1.31 -16.64 6.38
C ILE A 290 -0.47 -16.12 7.55
N VAL A 291 0.85 -16.37 7.53
CA VAL A 291 1.78 -15.82 8.53
C VAL A 291 1.80 -14.29 8.51
N GLN A 292 1.78 -13.67 7.33
CA GLN A 292 1.67 -12.21 7.18
C GLN A 292 0.38 -11.71 7.83
N PHE A 293 -0.75 -12.34 7.53
CA PHE A 293 -2.05 -11.96 8.06
C PHE A 293 -2.06 -11.97 9.61
N ILE A 294 -1.43 -12.97 10.22
CA ILE A 294 -1.39 -13.12 11.69
C ILE A 294 -0.37 -12.17 12.33
N SER A 295 0.82 -12.02 11.74
CA SER A 295 1.93 -11.25 12.33
C SER A 295 1.76 -9.74 12.17
N GLN A 296 1.11 -9.27 11.11
CA GLN A 296 0.99 -7.84 10.80
C GLN A 296 0.29 -7.02 11.89
N PRO A 297 -0.85 -7.43 12.48
CA PRO A 297 -1.45 -6.73 13.62
C PRO A 297 -0.58 -6.67 14.87
N ILE A 298 0.29 -7.68 15.08
CA ILE A 298 1.20 -7.76 16.23
C ILE A 298 2.19 -6.60 16.19
N GLY A 299 2.66 -6.22 15.00
CA GLY A 299 3.56 -5.09 14.87
C GLY A 299 2.92 -3.74 15.23
N ALA A 300 1.68 -3.51 14.80
CA ALA A 300 0.91 -2.32 15.19
C ALA A 300 0.69 -2.26 16.71
N TRP A 301 0.38 -3.40 17.32
CA TRP A 301 0.22 -3.53 18.77
C TRP A 301 1.53 -3.28 19.52
N LEU A 302 2.64 -3.88 19.07
CA LEU A 302 3.96 -3.75 19.70
C LEU A 302 4.41 -2.28 19.71
N THR A 303 4.35 -1.61 18.57
CA THR A 303 4.67 -0.17 18.41
C THR A 303 3.77 0.72 19.28
N SER A 304 2.55 0.29 19.57
CA SER A 304 1.62 1.03 20.45
C SER A 304 1.88 0.81 21.95
N LYS A 305 2.67 -0.20 22.32
CA LYS A 305 2.87 -0.64 23.72
C LYS A 305 4.25 -0.36 24.26
N ILE A 306 5.27 -0.50 23.43
CA ILE A 306 6.65 -0.24 23.80
C ILE A 306 7.17 1.00 23.07
N ASP A 307 8.36 1.43 23.45
CA ASP A 307 9.11 2.45 22.73
C ASP A 307 9.21 2.10 21.23
N MET A 308 8.82 3.03 20.35
CA MET A 308 8.75 2.81 18.91
C MET A 308 10.11 2.48 18.30
N ARG A 309 11.21 3.02 18.86
CA ARG A 309 12.57 2.70 18.41
C ARG A 309 12.88 1.24 18.68
N LYS A 310 12.56 0.74 19.88
CA LYS A 310 12.72 -0.68 20.24
C LYS A 310 11.84 -1.58 19.38
N ALA A 311 10.58 -1.19 19.16
CA ALA A 311 9.66 -1.94 18.29
C ALA A 311 10.21 -2.07 16.86
N VAL A 312 10.67 -0.97 16.26
CA VAL A 312 11.23 -0.96 14.91
C VAL A 312 12.51 -1.79 14.82
N LEU A 313 13.38 -1.76 15.85
CA LEU A 313 14.58 -2.60 15.89
C LEU A 313 14.22 -4.10 15.93
N ILE A 314 13.24 -4.49 16.74
CA ILE A 314 12.75 -5.87 16.82
C ILE A 314 12.19 -6.34 15.48
N MET A 315 11.61 -5.44 14.68
CA MET A 315 11.03 -5.77 13.38
C MET A 315 12.07 -5.77 12.25
N LEU A 316 12.92 -4.75 12.13
CA LEU A 316 13.76 -4.58 10.95
C LEU A 316 15.15 -5.21 11.07
N VAL A 317 15.68 -5.45 12.27
CA VAL A 317 16.98 -6.13 12.43
C VAL A 317 16.90 -7.60 11.99
N PRO A 318 15.87 -8.39 12.39
CA PRO A 318 15.76 -9.77 11.91
C PRO A 318 15.54 -9.86 10.39
N GLU A 319 14.89 -8.86 9.78
CA GLU A 319 14.69 -8.81 8.32
C GLU A 319 16.02 -8.84 7.55
N LEU A 320 17.08 -8.25 8.10
CA LEU A 320 18.43 -8.24 7.50
C LEU A 320 19.00 -9.65 7.29
N ILE A 321 18.56 -10.61 8.10
CA ILE A 321 19.03 -12.00 8.07
C ILE A 321 18.02 -12.86 7.33
N PHE A 322 16.75 -12.79 7.73
CA PHE A 322 15.74 -13.70 7.19
C PHE A 322 15.42 -13.43 5.73
N MET A 323 15.46 -12.17 5.28
CA MET A 323 15.16 -11.86 3.88
C MET A 323 16.21 -12.43 2.91
N PRO A 324 17.53 -12.25 3.12
CA PRO A 324 18.53 -12.97 2.32
C PRO A 324 18.44 -14.49 2.47
N LEU A 325 18.28 -14.99 3.71
CA LEU A 325 18.21 -16.44 3.99
C LEU A 325 17.07 -17.13 3.26
N MET A 326 15.95 -16.44 3.06
CA MET A 326 14.81 -16.94 2.29
C MET A 326 15.20 -17.41 0.88
N PHE A 327 16.05 -16.66 0.17
CA PHE A 327 16.45 -17.02 -1.18
C PHE A 327 17.23 -18.34 -1.21
N PHE A 328 18.18 -18.50 -0.29
CA PHE A 328 18.92 -19.76 -0.14
C PHE A 328 18.03 -20.91 0.32
N ALA A 329 17.06 -20.65 1.19
CA ALA A 329 16.07 -21.65 1.60
C ALA A 329 15.23 -22.14 0.42
N ILE A 330 14.82 -21.25 -0.48
CA ILE A 330 14.12 -21.58 -1.74
C ILE A 330 15.04 -22.35 -2.70
N GLU A 331 16.31 -21.97 -2.79
CA GLU A 331 17.29 -22.61 -3.67
C GLU A 331 17.52 -24.10 -3.33
N THR A 332 17.29 -24.49 -2.06
CA THR A 332 17.38 -25.90 -1.64
C THR A 332 16.41 -26.84 -2.35
N LYS A 333 15.32 -26.31 -2.94
CA LYS A 333 14.21 -27.07 -3.54
C LYS A 333 13.46 -28.01 -2.58
N VAL A 334 13.78 -27.97 -1.28
CA VAL A 334 13.07 -28.75 -0.26
C VAL A 334 11.87 -27.95 0.21
N TYR A 335 10.66 -28.48 -0.07
CA TYR A 335 9.39 -27.78 0.18
C TYR A 335 9.30 -27.12 1.56
N TRP A 336 9.52 -27.88 2.64
CA TRP A 336 9.38 -27.36 4.00
C TRP A 336 10.47 -26.38 4.40
N ILE A 337 11.68 -26.50 3.84
CA ILE A 337 12.75 -25.52 4.08
C ILE A 337 12.40 -24.20 3.40
N ALA A 338 11.95 -24.25 2.14
CA ALA A 338 11.50 -23.07 1.40
C ALA A 338 10.27 -22.42 2.06
N ALA A 339 9.29 -23.22 2.49
CA ALA A 339 8.10 -22.75 3.21
C ALA A 339 8.46 -22.05 4.53
N ALA A 340 9.31 -22.67 5.35
CA ALA A 340 9.77 -22.09 6.61
C ALA A 340 10.61 -20.82 6.37
N GLY A 341 11.51 -20.84 5.38
CA GLY A 341 12.31 -19.67 5.01
C GLY A 341 11.45 -18.48 4.57
N MET A 342 10.47 -18.71 3.70
CA MET A 342 9.51 -17.69 3.26
C MET A 342 8.65 -17.17 4.41
N ALA A 343 8.16 -18.05 5.27
CA ALA A 343 7.35 -17.68 6.44
C ALA A 343 8.15 -16.84 7.45
N LEU A 344 9.36 -17.29 7.82
CA LEU A 344 10.24 -16.59 8.77
C LEU A 344 10.67 -15.23 8.26
N ALA A 345 11.01 -15.13 6.96
CA ALA A 345 11.30 -13.85 6.32
C ALA A 345 10.08 -12.93 6.23
N THR A 346 8.87 -13.45 6.44
CA THR A 346 7.65 -12.66 6.30
C THR A 346 7.24 -11.93 7.56
N ILE A 347 7.49 -12.53 8.73
CA ILE A 347 7.14 -11.95 10.03
C ILE A 347 7.67 -10.51 10.22
N PRO A 348 8.96 -10.20 9.99
CA PRO A 348 9.52 -8.94 10.46
C PRO A 348 9.01 -7.74 9.66
N HIS A 349 9.06 -7.79 8.33
CA HIS A 349 8.45 -6.74 7.51
C HIS A 349 6.92 -6.68 7.59
N ALA A 350 6.22 -7.80 7.84
CA ALA A 350 4.77 -7.79 8.05
C ALA A 350 4.39 -7.01 9.32
N MET A 351 5.08 -7.27 10.43
CA MET A 351 4.94 -6.49 11.65
C MET A 351 5.23 -5.01 11.40
N PHE A 352 6.32 -4.70 10.70
CA PHE A 352 6.66 -3.32 10.36
C PHE A 352 5.58 -2.65 9.52
N TYR A 353 5.06 -3.35 8.51
CA TYR A 353 3.98 -2.84 7.67
C TYR A 353 2.77 -2.48 8.54
N GLY A 354 2.34 -3.35 9.45
CA GLY A 354 1.23 -3.05 10.37
C GLY A 354 1.38 -1.75 11.17
N ALA A 355 2.61 -1.35 11.49
CA ALA A 355 2.90 -0.14 12.27
C ALA A 355 3.19 1.13 11.45
N VAL A 356 3.80 0.99 10.25
CA VAL A 356 4.45 2.10 9.55
C VAL A 356 3.48 3.22 9.15
N GLY A 357 2.24 2.88 8.75
CA GLY A 357 1.23 3.87 8.38
C GLY A 357 0.94 4.84 9.52
N GLY A 358 0.80 4.33 10.75
CA GLY A 358 0.60 5.14 11.95
C GLY A 358 1.85 5.93 12.38
N ILE A 359 3.05 5.35 12.24
CA ILE A 359 4.31 6.06 12.51
C ILE A 359 4.45 7.27 11.57
N LEU A 360 4.23 7.07 10.27
CA LEU A 360 4.35 8.13 9.28
C LEU A 360 3.26 9.20 9.43
N ALA A 361 2.03 8.82 9.77
CA ALA A 361 0.95 9.79 9.98
C ALA A 361 1.31 10.84 11.06
N ARG A 362 2.05 10.43 12.10
CA ARG A 362 2.52 11.31 13.17
C ARG A 362 3.65 12.25 12.75
N ALA A 363 4.33 11.96 11.65
CA ALA A 363 5.46 12.77 11.21
C ALA A 363 5.04 14.09 10.57
N PHE A 364 3.84 14.14 9.97
CA PHE A 364 3.37 15.29 9.22
C PHE A 364 2.34 16.11 10.02
N PRO A 365 2.47 17.45 10.03
CA PRO A 365 1.45 18.36 10.59
C PRO A 365 0.09 18.13 9.94
N THR A 366 -0.99 18.28 10.71
CA THR A 366 -2.36 17.94 10.28
C THR A 366 -2.73 18.62 8.95
N ARG A 367 -2.34 19.89 8.77
CA ARG A 367 -2.64 20.67 7.55
C ARG A 367 -2.08 20.07 6.24
N ILE A 368 -0.99 19.30 6.31
CA ILE A 368 -0.32 18.71 5.14
C ILE A 368 -0.23 17.17 5.22
N ARG A 369 -0.78 16.56 6.26
CA ARG A 369 -0.58 15.15 6.58
C ARG A 369 -0.99 14.20 5.46
N TYR A 370 -2.17 14.40 4.89
CA TYR A 370 -2.68 13.60 3.77
C TYR A 370 -1.74 13.65 2.56
N THR A 371 -1.40 14.86 2.12
CA THR A 371 -0.56 15.08 0.94
C THR A 371 0.87 14.59 1.15
N GLY A 372 1.47 14.87 2.32
CA GLY A 372 2.82 14.43 2.65
C GLY A 372 2.96 12.91 2.74
N LEU A 373 2.02 12.25 3.42
CA LEU A 373 1.99 10.79 3.54
C LEU A 373 1.81 10.11 2.18
N SER A 374 0.86 10.60 1.38
CA SER A 374 0.59 10.05 0.04
C SER A 374 1.79 10.22 -0.89
N LEU A 375 2.40 11.41 -0.94
CA LEU A 375 3.59 11.64 -1.77
C LEU A 375 4.78 10.75 -1.34
N ALA A 376 5.01 10.60 -0.04
CA ALA A 376 6.06 9.71 0.47
C ALA A 376 5.83 8.26 0.02
N TYR A 377 4.60 7.77 0.15
CA TYR A 377 4.23 6.42 -0.28
C TYR A 377 4.37 6.22 -1.78
N GLN A 378 3.91 7.18 -2.60
CA GLN A 378 3.99 7.02 -4.05
C GLN A 378 5.40 7.16 -4.59
N LEU A 379 6.24 8.02 -4.02
CA LEU A 379 7.64 8.13 -4.41
C LEU A 379 8.39 6.82 -4.14
N CYS A 380 8.17 6.20 -2.97
CA CYS A 380 8.74 4.90 -2.65
C CYS A 380 8.15 3.78 -3.52
N SER A 381 6.82 3.75 -3.70
CA SER A 381 6.15 2.75 -4.53
C SER A 381 6.62 2.79 -5.97
N LEU A 382 6.88 3.98 -6.52
CA LEU A 382 7.40 4.18 -7.86
C LEU A 382 8.81 3.58 -8.01
N LEU A 383 9.75 3.98 -7.16
CA LEU A 383 11.16 3.61 -7.30
C LEU A 383 11.45 2.19 -6.80
N ILE A 384 10.90 1.88 -5.63
CA ILE A 384 11.14 0.65 -4.90
C ILE A 384 10.06 -0.36 -5.29
N GLY A 385 8.80 -0.11 -4.97
CA GLY A 385 7.71 -1.08 -5.18
C GLY A 385 7.67 -1.69 -6.60
N GLY A 386 7.51 -0.86 -7.62
CA GLY A 386 7.48 -1.31 -9.01
C GLY A 386 8.85 -1.65 -9.59
N GLY A 387 9.92 -1.02 -9.10
CA GLY A 387 11.28 -1.26 -9.56
C GLY A 387 11.87 -2.56 -9.02
N THR A 388 11.39 -3.10 -7.90
CA THR A 388 11.97 -4.29 -7.24
C THR A 388 12.06 -5.51 -8.17
N PRO A 389 10.99 -5.97 -8.86
CA PRO A 389 11.11 -7.15 -9.71
C PRO A 389 12.01 -6.90 -10.92
N VAL A 390 12.03 -5.68 -11.46
CA VAL A 390 12.89 -5.26 -12.56
C VAL A 390 14.35 -5.31 -12.13
N LEU A 391 14.69 -4.70 -11.00
CA LEU A 391 16.03 -4.72 -10.41
C LEU A 391 16.49 -6.14 -10.13
N ALA A 392 15.66 -6.94 -9.48
CA ALA A 392 15.97 -8.33 -9.14
C ALA A 392 16.22 -9.19 -10.38
N GLN A 393 15.35 -9.08 -11.39
CA GLN A 393 15.50 -9.81 -12.65
C GLN A 393 16.71 -9.33 -13.45
N TRP A 394 16.99 -8.02 -13.47
CA TRP A 394 18.17 -7.46 -14.13
C TRP A 394 19.46 -7.94 -13.48
N ILE A 395 19.54 -7.95 -12.14
CA ILE A 395 20.67 -8.51 -11.40
C ILE A 395 20.83 -9.98 -11.76
N LEU A 396 19.76 -10.77 -11.67
CA LEU A 396 19.79 -12.21 -11.98
C LEU A 396 20.25 -12.49 -13.41
N ASN A 397 19.73 -11.76 -14.40
CA ASN A 397 20.11 -11.93 -15.81
C ASN A 397 21.58 -11.56 -16.06
N SER A 398 22.11 -10.58 -15.33
CA SER A 398 23.47 -10.07 -15.53
C SER A 398 24.53 -10.88 -14.80
N THR A 399 24.21 -11.40 -13.61
CA THR A 399 25.17 -12.11 -12.75
C THR A 399 25.00 -13.62 -12.78
N GLY A 400 23.80 -14.13 -13.08
CA GLY A 400 23.42 -15.53 -12.91
C GLY A 400 23.23 -15.96 -11.45
N GLU A 401 23.46 -15.07 -10.49
CA GLU A 401 23.65 -15.41 -9.08
C GLU A 401 22.57 -14.78 -8.19
N ILE A 402 21.87 -15.61 -7.41
CA ILE A 402 20.82 -15.12 -6.49
C ILE A 402 21.39 -14.31 -5.32
N PHE A 403 22.67 -14.53 -4.99
CA PHE A 403 23.37 -13.84 -3.91
C PHE A 403 23.25 -12.31 -4.00
N TRP A 404 23.41 -11.73 -5.19
CA TRP A 404 23.30 -10.28 -5.40
C TRP A 404 21.87 -9.76 -5.23
N VAL A 405 20.88 -10.58 -5.58
CA VAL A 405 19.47 -10.25 -5.34
C VAL A 405 19.16 -10.28 -3.85
N ALA A 406 19.73 -11.24 -3.12
CA ALA A 406 19.59 -11.35 -1.67
C ALA A 406 20.20 -10.12 -0.95
N ILE A 407 21.36 -9.64 -1.40
CA ILE A 407 21.97 -8.39 -0.90
C ILE A 407 21.06 -7.19 -1.21
N ALA A 408 20.54 -7.08 -2.43
CA ALA A 408 19.63 -6.00 -2.80
C ALA A 408 18.38 -5.99 -1.91
N ALA A 409 17.80 -7.16 -1.61
CA ALA A 409 16.68 -7.28 -0.69
C ALA A 409 17.02 -6.86 0.74
N GLY A 410 18.19 -7.28 1.27
CA GLY A 410 18.67 -6.85 2.58
C GLY A 410 18.87 -5.33 2.70
N SER A 411 19.30 -4.68 1.61
CA SER A 411 19.51 -3.22 1.59
C SER A 411 18.23 -2.41 1.89
N TYR A 412 17.05 -2.93 1.52
CA TYR A 412 15.78 -2.26 1.78
C TYR A 412 15.47 -2.16 3.28
N ALA A 413 15.76 -3.23 4.02
CA ALA A 413 15.62 -3.26 5.46
C ALA A 413 16.61 -2.30 6.14
N ILE A 414 17.86 -2.20 5.64
CA ILE A 414 18.85 -1.23 6.15
C ILE A 414 18.36 0.20 5.97
N ILE A 415 17.95 0.56 4.74
CA ILE A 415 17.49 1.91 4.41
C ILE A 415 16.29 2.29 5.28
N SER A 416 15.31 1.38 5.39
CA SER A 416 14.10 1.60 6.19
C SER A 416 14.41 1.73 7.66
N LEU A 417 15.31 0.90 8.19
CA LEU A 417 15.72 0.95 9.59
C LEU A 417 16.36 2.29 9.91
N ILE A 418 17.38 2.69 9.15
CA ILE A 418 18.08 3.97 9.36
C ILE A 418 17.10 5.14 9.26
N CYS A 419 16.29 5.20 8.21
CA CYS A 419 15.37 6.31 7.97
C CYS A 419 14.25 6.37 9.01
N THR A 420 13.77 5.22 9.49
CA THR A 420 12.75 5.19 10.56
C THR A 420 13.33 5.67 11.89
N LEU A 421 14.55 5.28 12.23
CA LEU A 421 15.22 5.78 13.44
C LEU A 421 15.44 7.30 13.37
N LEU A 422 15.87 7.82 12.22
CA LEU A 422 16.02 9.26 11.99
C LEU A 422 14.68 10.01 12.05
N LEU A 423 13.60 9.41 11.56
CA LEU A 423 12.26 9.96 11.65
C LEU A 423 11.81 10.04 13.12
N LEU A 424 11.98 8.96 13.87
CA LEU A 424 11.58 8.86 15.27
C LEU A 424 12.34 9.82 16.18
N GLN A 425 13.62 10.11 15.88
CA GLN A 425 14.37 11.17 16.56
C GLN A 425 13.72 12.54 16.43
N LYS A 426 13.01 12.80 15.32
CA LYS A 426 12.32 14.09 15.07
C LYS A 426 10.89 14.11 15.62
N THR A 427 10.22 12.95 15.66
CA THR A 427 8.79 12.86 15.98
C THR A 427 8.50 12.38 17.40
N GLY A 428 9.51 11.95 18.15
CA GLY A 428 9.36 11.32 19.46
C GLY A 428 9.19 9.80 19.39
N HIS A 429 9.45 9.14 20.52
CA HIS A 429 9.56 7.67 20.58
C HIS A 429 8.35 6.96 21.19
N GLN A 430 7.47 7.67 21.90
CA GLN A 430 6.31 7.07 22.55
C GLN A 430 5.02 7.29 21.77
N ALA A 431 4.28 6.22 21.51
CA ALA A 431 2.98 6.29 20.82
C ALA A 431 1.91 7.03 21.66
N SER A 432 2.03 7.04 22.99
CA SER A 432 1.10 7.74 23.90
C SER A 432 1.29 9.24 23.96
N GLU A 433 2.48 9.74 23.62
CA GLU A 433 2.81 11.16 23.64
C GLU A 433 2.45 11.81 22.30
N LEU A 434 2.21 13.12 22.31
CA LEU A 434 2.06 13.88 21.07
C LEU A 434 3.43 13.99 20.38
N SER A 435 3.47 13.67 19.10
CA SER A 435 4.63 13.93 18.26
C SER A 435 4.88 15.43 18.11
N THR A 436 6.09 15.81 17.69
CA THR A 436 6.46 17.21 17.43
C THR A 436 5.47 17.92 16.49
N ALA A 437 4.96 17.21 15.47
CA ALA A 437 3.95 17.75 14.58
C ALA A 437 2.58 17.94 15.28
N GLU A 438 2.16 16.96 16.08
CA GLU A 438 0.92 17.05 16.85
C GLU A 438 0.99 18.10 17.98
N GLN A 439 2.16 18.34 18.56
CA GLN A 439 2.41 19.40 19.52
C GLN A 439 2.28 20.79 18.88
N ALA A 440 2.89 20.99 17.70
CA ALA A 440 2.75 22.22 16.94
C ALA A 440 1.29 22.47 16.55
N ASP A 441 0.58 21.43 16.09
CA ASP A 441 -0.85 21.53 15.78
C ASP A 441 -1.68 21.91 17.02
N ALA A 442 -1.38 21.34 18.19
CA ALA A 442 -2.07 21.66 19.44
C ALA A 442 -1.82 23.11 19.91
N GLN A 443 -0.61 23.64 19.70
CA GLN A 443 -0.24 25.01 20.01
C GLN A 443 -0.94 26.02 19.08
N ASP A 444 -1.00 25.73 17.78
CA ASP A 444 -1.73 26.56 16.80
C ASP A 444 -3.22 26.66 17.18
N ILE A 445 -3.85 25.54 17.56
CA ILE A 445 -5.25 25.53 18.01
C ILE A 445 -5.44 26.33 19.31
N ALA A 446 -4.54 26.17 20.28
CA ALA A 446 -4.61 26.91 21.54
C ALA A 446 -4.41 28.42 21.34
N GLY A 447 -3.50 28.83 20.46
CA GLY A 447 -3.28 30.24 20.10
C GLY A 447 -4.48 30.89 19.42
N VAL A 448 -5.17 30.16 18.54
CA VAL A 448 -6.42 30.62 17.92
C VAL A 448 -7.54 30.75 18.96
N SER A 449 -7.66 29.79 19.88
CA SER A 449 -8.67 29.85 20.96
C SER A 449 -8.47 31.04 21.90
N LEU A 450 -7.22 31.47 22.14
CA LEU A 450 -6.92 32.65 22.96
C LEU A 450 -7.24 33.95 22.21
N ALA A 451 -6.90 34.03 20.92
CA ALA A 451 -7.23 35.18 20.07
C ALA A 451 -8.76 35.38 19.90
N ASP A 452 -9.54 34.30 19.78
CA ASP A 452 -11.01 34.37 19.74
C ASP A 452 -11.60 34.78 21.10
N SER A 453 -10.98 34.38 22.22
CA SER A 453 -11.42 34.77 23.56
C SER A 453 -11.20 36.26 23.84
N ASP A 454 -10.09 36.83 23.36
CA ASP A 454 -9.82 38.27 23.44
C ASP A 454 -10.74 39.07 22.50
N ALA A 455 -11.07 38.56 21.32
CA ALA A 455 -12.02 39.21 20.42
C ALA A 455 -13.44 39.30 21.01
N THR A 456 -13.85 38.32 21.82
CA THR A 456 -15.15 38.35 22.53
C THR A 456 -15.16 39.21 23.80
N SER A 457 -14.00 39.51 24.41
CA SER A 457 -13.93 40.34 25.62
C SER A 457 -13.93 41.85 25.34
N VAL A 458 -13.61 42.27 24.10
CA VAL A 458 -13.62 43.69 23.70
C VAL A 458 -15.04 44.24 23.43
N HIS A 459 -16.07 43.39 23.31
CA HIS A 459 -17.44 43.84 23.02
C HIS A 459 -18.37 44.06 24.22
N SER A 460 -17.91 43.87 25.48
CA SER A 460 -18.78 43.99 26.66
C SER A 460 -18.50 45.19 27.59
N SER A 461 -17.77 46.22 27.16
CA SER A 461 -17.46 47.38 28.01
C SER A 461 -17.77 48.73 27.36
N GLN A 462 -19.06 49.05 27.19
CA GLN A 462 -19.53 50.44 27.19
C GLN A 462 -20.89 50.56 27.88
N PRO A 463 -20.98 51.18 29.08
CA PRO A 463 -22.25 51.62 29.63
C PRO A 463 -22.61 52.98 29.00
N ARG A 464 -23.73 53.05 28.27
CA ARG A 464 -24.30 54.35 27.91
C ARG A 464 -25.12 54.88 29.09
N LEU A 465 -24.56 55.88 29.76
CA LEU A 465 -25.27 56.85 30.57
C LEU A 465 -25.80 57.98 29.66
N ALA A 466 -26.90 58.58 30.11
CA ALA A 466 -27.69 59.69 29.56
C ALA A 466 -28.78 59.30 28.55
#